data_AF-A0A961F855-F1
#
_entry.id   AF-A0A961F855-F1
#
_cell.length_a   1.000
_cell.length_b   1.000
_cell.length_c   1.000
_cell.angle_alpha   90.00
_cell.angle_beta   90.00
_cell.angle_gamma   90.00
#
_symmetry.space_group_name_H-M   'P 1'
#
loop_
_entity.id
_entity.type
_entity.pdbx_description
1 polymer ?
#
loop_
_entity_poly.entity_id
_entity_poly.type
_entity_poly.pdbx_seq_one_letter_code
_entity_poly.pdbx_strand_id
1 'polypeptide(L)'
;MIRCALFAVLLTTNAAFGQTPAPAASLLSDLFPASGAPSLLTKASEFVVSTQFRPGARRSQWADGVDERAVFHAYLTHQSMEERSWELRVGKGGQLYSIVSSFGEAMPPQTALAPFVDEVWQMVAINTDLLDRMPELGESRIREESNSYIHQSGMYVGKQQTFSPKVPFYAPLLTAHEDAAARSYAVMNWGQIPTASIHRSDVLFATQFRDLGAGVIEISYLCFNFGSFPLNGLNTPWGGVRTSVFPELVLSQPDGSYGFSTPFSIAERGSYRDIGKTGGWAAATQNAANPAAFSLGLVFGRDLHWAEQERLKRAKTPGFQHSATVYGAGDSRHGARDYTVMDVSSRVTIPPGECFFRRIFMVLGTLGEVAEASRQLESFADYHLMEFTENDTPLLPLYARPMENGQIVPSLEAPAPDAEPVGQFYAHPVKHSKPLFLLQEAATGLYHLSTDPALLNRKELFANPYPDESHPKHAAFENRVQYVNYEGRTKSISLLGFVIPREKADEQRHRYRSIGSIRALAGLFQAGESLAADELLISPPGETESAPRQ
;
A
#
# COMPACT_ATOMS: atom_id res chain seq x y z
N MET A 1 -32.16 31.28 48.02
CA MET A 1 -31.06 30.90 48.92
C MET A 1 -31.16 29.41 49.19
N ILE A 2 -30.32 28.59 48.56
CA ILE A 2 -29.86 27.25 48.99
C ILE A 2 -28.83 26.74 47.95
N ARG A 3 -27.77 26.15 48.51
CA ARG A 3 -26.54 25.52 47.98
C ARG A 3 -26.64 24.77 46.64
N CYS A 4 -25.59 24.90 45.82
CA CYS A 4 -25.09 23.82 44.96
C CYS A 4 -23.57 23.68 45.10
N ALA A 5 -23.14 22.43 45.24
CA ALA A 5 -21.85 21.97 45.74
C ALA A 5 -20.74 22.00 44.68
N LEU A 6 -19.54 22.40 45.12
CA LEU A 6 -18.28 22.22 44.43
C LEU A 6 -17.72 20.84 44.83
N PHE A 7 -17.62 19.89 43.90
CA PHE A 7 -16.86 18.66 44.11
C PHE A 7 -15.46 18.86 43.53
N ALA A 8 -14.50 19.16 44.41
CA ALA A 8 -13.08 19.05 44.12
C ALA A 8 -12.67 17.59 44.35
N VAL A 9 -12.32 16.87 43.29
CA VAL A 9 -11.62 15.59 43.41
C VAL A 9 -10.13 15.89 43.40
N LEU A 10 -9.49 15.70 44.57
CA LEU A 10 -8.04 15.63 44.69
C LEU A 10 -7.54 14.41 43.92
N LEU A 11 -6.79 14.62 42.84
CA LEU A 11 -5.91 13.62 42.26
C LEU A 11 -4.55 13.76 42.94
N THR A 12 -4.27 12.83 43.86
CA THR A 12 -2.96 12.68 44.47
C THR A 12 -1.95 12.17 43.43
N THR A 13 -0.92 12.96 43.18
CA THR A 13 0.26 12.62 42.40
C THR A 13 1.11 11.58 43.12
N ASN A 14 1.20 10.37 42.58
CA ASN A 14 2.33 9.47 42.83
C ASN A 14 3.23 9.51 41.59
N ALA A 15 4.25 10.35 41.64
CA ALA A 15 5.36 10.33 40.71
C ALA A 15 6.27 9.14 41.08
N ALA A 16 5.99 7.98 40.50
CA ALA A 16 7.00 6.93 40.36
C ALA A 16 7.79 7.24 39.09
N PHE A 17 9.10 7.47 39.23
CA PHE A 17 10.04 7.46 38.12
C PHE A 17 10.06 6.04 37.52
N GLY A 18 9.15 5.78 36.59
CA GLY A 18 9.25 4.68 35.64
C GLY A 18 9.94 5.21 34.39
N GLN A 19 11.05 4.59 33.99
CA GLN A 19 11.50 4.67 32.61
C GLN A 19 10.29 4.34 31.73
N THR A 20 9.89 5.25 30.85
CA THR A 20 8.90 4.97 29.82
C THR A 20 9.43 3.74 29.07
N PRO A 21 8.70 2.61 29.04
CA PRO A 21 9.14 1.48 28.23
C PRO A 21 9.30 1.99 26.81
N ALA A 22 10.40 1.61 26.14
CA ALA A 22 10.53 1.84 24.71
C ALA A 22 9.25 1.31 24.04
N PRO A 23 8.67 2.05 23.07
CA PRO A 23 7.51 1.56 22.36
C PRO A 23 7.83 0.16 21.81
N ALA A 24 6.94 -0.80 22.06
CA ALA A 24 7.12 -2.15 21.55
C ALA A 24 7.28 -2.08 20.03
N ALA A 25 8.35 -2.66 19.50
CA ALA A 25 8.57 -2.72 18.05
C ALA A 25 7.34 -3.33 17.37
N SER A 26 6.89 -2.72 16.27
CA SER A 26 5.79 -3.21 15.45
C SER A 26 6.24 -3.34 14.00
N LEU A 27 5.48 -4.09 13.20
CA LEU A 27 5.76 -4.27 11.76
C LEU A 27 5.79 -2.96 10.97
N LEU A 28 5.15 -1.91 11.49
CA LEU A 28 4.98 -0.62 10.82
C LEU A 28 5.72 0.53 11.51
N SER A 29 6.25 0.31 12.72
CA SER A 29 7.08 1.30 13.41
C SER A 29 8.41 1.42 12.69
N ASP A 30 8.83 2.64 12.37
CA ASP A 30 10.11 2.93 11.67
C ASP A 30 10.30 2.23 10.31
N LEU A 31 9.23 1.69 9.71
CA LEU A 31 9.28 1.06 8.39
C LEU A 31 9.65 2.05 7.27
N PHE A 32 9.26 3.32 7.43
CA PHE A 32 9.52 4.36 6.44
C PHE A 32 10.70 5.24 6.90
N PRO A 33 11.61 5.62 5.99
CA PRO A 33 12.69 6.56 6.32
C PRO A 33 12.14 7.85 6.91
N ALA A 34 12.87 8.47 7.84
CA ALA A 34 12.46 9.77 8.39
C ALA A 34 12.28 10.82 7.27
N SER A 35 11.18 11.56 7.30
CA SER A 35 10.82 12.49 6.23
C SER A 35 11.74 13.71 6.12
N GLY A 36 12.10 14.31 7.26
CA GLY A 36 12.77 15.61 7.28
C GLY A 36 11.92 16.80 6.79
N ALA A 37 10.75 16.56 6.19
CA ALA A 37 9.85 17.64 5.77
C ALA A 37 9.40 18.48 6.99
N PRO A 38 9.30 19.81 6.84
CA PRO A 38 8.88 20.67 7.93
C PRO A 38 7.43 20.38 8.30
N SER A 39 7.13 20.45 9.60
CA SER A 39 5.74 20.59 10.03
C SER A 39 5.24 21.97 9.63
N LEU A 40 4.02 22.03 9.11
CA LEU A 40 3.29 23.24 8.74
C LEU A 40 2.17 23.54 9.76
N LEU A 41 2.16 22.84 10.89
CA LEU A 41 1.27 23.10 12.02
C LEU A 41 1.63 24.44 12.64
N THR A 42 0.89 25.47 12.25
CA THR A 42 1.05 26.84 12.77
C THR A 42 -0.09 27.23 13.71
N LYS A 43 -1.13 26.39 13.80
CA LYS A 43 -2.36 26.59 14.55
C LYS A 43 -2.69 25.37 15.40
N ALA A 44 -3.57 25.54 16.38
CA ALA A 44 -4.03 24.43 17.19
C ALA A 44 -4.89 23.48 16.35
N SER A 45 -4.57 22.19 16.38
CA SER A 45 -5.30 21.15 15.68
C SER A 45 -5.06 19.75 16.24
N GLU A 46 -5.99 18.86 15.95
CA GLU A 46 -5.95 17.46 16.35
C GLU A 46 -5.93 16.55 15.12
N PHE A 47 -5.08 15.52 15.16
CA PHE A 47 -5.14 14.42 14.22
C PHE A 47 -5.88 13.27 14.91
N VAL A 48 -6.99 12.84 14.31
CA VAL A 48 -7.89 11.85 14.89
C VAL A 48 -8.02 10.66 13.94
N VAL A 49 -7.77 9.47 14.48
CA VAL A 49 -8.01 8.20 13.80
C VAL A 49 -9.26 7.55 14.40
N SER A 50 -10.17 7.06 13.55
CA SER A 50 -11.38 6.35 13.99
C SER A 50 -11.66 5.13 13.13
N THR A 51 -11.69 3.96 13.74
CA THR A 51 -12.06 2.67 13.11
C THR A 51 -13.54 2.32 13.26
N GLN A 52 -14.34 3.23 13.82
CA GLN A 52 -15.79 3.06 13.93
C GLN A 52 -16.48 3.66 12.70
N PHE A 53 -17.22 2.84 11.96
CA PHE A 53 -18.00 3.29 10.81
C PHE A 53 -19.15 4.20 11.26
N ARG A 54 -19.31 5.36 10.60
CA ARG A 54 -20.36 6.34 10.92
C ARG A 54 -21.30 6.52 9.73
N PRO A 55 -22.41 5.76 9.65
CA PRO A 55 -23.36 5.92 8.56
C PRO A 55 -24.00 7.32 8.57
N GLY A 56 -24.11 7.94 7.41
CA GLY A 56 -24.87 9.20 7.25
C GLY A 56 -24.12 10.49 7.58
N ALA A 57 -22.79 10.49 7.66
CA ALA A 57 -21.98 11.71 7.60
C ALA A 57 -22.14 12.36 6.21
N ARG A 58 -23.07 13.32 6.10
CA ARG A 58 -23.73 13.81 4.87
C ARG A 58 -22.84 14.60 3.88
N ARG A 59 -21.74 14.04 3.39
CA ARG A 59 -20.90 14.72 2.37
C ARG A 59 -20.57 13.89 1.13
N SER A 60 -20.55 12.56 1.23
CA SER A 60 -20.22 11.67 0.11
C SER A 60 -21.45 10.88 -0.33
N GLN A 61 -21.66 10.77 -1.65
CA GLN A 61 -22.72 9.96 -2.24
C GLN A 61 -22.09 8.97 -3.22
N TRP A 62 -22.45 7.70 -3.06
CA TRP A 62 -21.96 6.61 -3.92
C TRP A 62 -23.06 6.20 -4.89
N ALA A 63 -22.68 5.52 -5.98
CA ALA A 63 -23.67 5.02 -6.93
C ALA A 63 -24.62 4.00 -6.28
N ASP A 64 -25.82 3.88 -6.84
CA ASP A 64 -26.81 2.91 -6.39
C ASP A 64 -26.24 1.49 -6.33
N GLY A 65 -26.49 0.80 -5.21
CA GLY A 65 -25.99 -0.56 -4.97
C GLY A 65 -24.56 -0.64 -4.42
N VAL A 66 -23.86 0.48 -4.24
CA VAL A 66 -22.53 0.52 -3.61
C VAL A 66 -22.67 0.83 -2.12
N ASP A 67 -22.23 -0.10 -1.26
CA ASP A 67 -22.25 0.05 0.20
C ASP A 67 -20.85 0.36 0.74
N GLU A 68 -20.67 1.55 1.30
CA GLU A 68 -19.41 1.98 1.92
C GLU A 68 -18.97 1.08 3.08
N ARG A 69 -19.91 0.43 3.79
CA ARG A 69 -19.59 -0.53 4.86
C ARG A 69 -18.74 -1.69 4.37
N ALA A 70 -18.87 -2.04 3.09
CA ALA A 70 -18.08 -3.11 2.51
C ALA A 70 -16.60 -2.75 2.47
N VAL A 71 -16.24 -1.49 2.21
CA VAL A 71 -14.85 -1.03 2.05
C VAL A 71 -14.26 -0.39 3.31
N PHE A 72 -15.07 0.19 4.19
CA PHE A 72 -14.57 1.01 5.30
C PHE A 72 -13.55 0.28 6.18
N HIS A 73 -12.45 0.98 6.49
CA HIS A 73 -11.47 0.57 7.49
C HIS A 73 -11.22 1.65 8.54
N ALA A 74 -10.89 2.87 8.13
CA ALA A 74 -10.61 3.97 9.05
C ALA A 74 -10.95 5.36 8.48
N TYR A 75 -11.34 6.27 9.37
CA TYR A 75 -11.32 7.72 9.14
C TYR A 75 -10.02 8.28 9.69
N LEU A 76 -9.37 9.14 8.90
CA LEU A 76 -8.28 10.00 9.35
C LEU A 76 -8.76 11.44 9.24
N THR A 77 -8.67 12.22 10.31
CA THR A 77 -9.22 13.57 10.33
C THR A 77 -8.20 14.54 10.93
N HIS A 78 -7.98 15.65 10.24
CA HIS A 78 -7.39 16.84 10.85
C HIS A 78 -8.53 17.77 11.26
N GLN A 79 -8.64 18.05 12.55
CA GLN A 79 -9.65 18.92 13.12
C GLN A 79 -9.01 20.21 13.61
N SER A 80 -9.48 21.33 13.06
CA SER A 80 -9.09 22.66 13.54
C SER A 80 -10.21 23.68 13.35
N MET A 81 -10.23 24.65 14.26
CA MET A 81 -11.06 25.86 14.18
C MET A 81 -10.30 27.04 13.54
N GLU A 82 -8.97 26.94 13.41
CA GLU A 82 -8.09 28.03 12.99
C GLU A 82 -7.30 27.72 11.72
N GLU A 83 -7.25 26.45 11.30
CA GLU A 83 -6.72 26.01 10.01
C GLU A 83 -7.70 25.06 9.29
N ARG A 84 -7.35 24.67 8.06
CA ARG A 84 -8.21 23.83 7.21
C ARG A 84 -8.35 22.42 7.79
N SER A 85 -9.59 22.06 8.09
CA SER A 85 -9.95 20.67 8.40
C SER A 85 -10.04 19.81 7.15
N TRP A 86 -9.72 18.53 7.29
CA TRP A 86 -9.88 17.52 6.25
C TRP A 86 -10.21 16.16 6.84
N GLU A 87 -10.85 15.32 6.05
CA GLU A 87 -11.15 13.92 6.35
C GLU A 87 -10.70 13.06 5.17
N LEU A 88 -9.90 12.04 5.46
CA LEU A 88 -9.57 10.96 4.55
C LEU A 88 -10.27 9.68 5.02
N ARG A 89 -10.74 8.86 4.09
CA ARG A 89 -11.23 7.51 4.41
C ARG A 89 -10.37 6.46 3.75
N VAL A 90 -9.81 5.60 4.59
CA VAL A 90 -8.97 4.48 4.19
C VAL A 90 -9.84 3.22 4.08
N GLY A 91 -9.72 2.52 2.96
CA GLY A 91 -10.42 1.29 2.68
C GLY A 91 -9.69 0.05 3.23
N LYS A 92 -10.36 -1.09 3.23
CA LYS A 92 -9.78 -2.38 3.67
C LYS A 92 -8.57 -2.82 2.84
N GLY A 93 -8.41 -2.33 1.60
CA GLY A 93 -7.20 -2.53 0.80
C GLY A 93 -6.09 -1.51 1.08
N GLY A 94 -6.29 -0.57 2.01
CA GLY A 94 -5.35 0.51 2.30
C GLY A 94 -5.39 1.69 1.32
N GLN A 95 -6.27 1.64 0.31
CA GLN A 95 -6.51 2.72 -0.63
C GLN A 95 -7.27 3.88 0.03
N LEU A 96 -7.04 5.11 -0.44
CA LEU A 96 -7.93 6.24 -0.12
C LEU A 96 -9.13 6.21 -1.05
N TYR A 97 -10.33 6.07 -0.48
CA TYR A 97 -11.56 6.01 -1.27
C TYR A 97 -12.45 7.25 -1.11
N SER A 98 -12.13 8.14 -0.16
CA SER A 98 -12.82 9.42 0.06
C SER A 98 -11.84 10.45 0.58
N ILE A 99 -11.93 11.68 0.06
CA ILE A 99 -11.11 12.83 0.42
C ILE A 99 -12.04 14.03 0.53
N VAL A 100 -12.26 14.51 1.75
CA VAL A 100 -13.22 15.57 2.05
C VAL A 100 -12.53 16.76 2.69
N SER A 101 -12.78 17.96 2.17
CA SER A 101 -12.38 19.23 2.80
C SER A 101 -13.40 20.33 2.48
N SER A 102 -12.99 21.60 2.50
CA SER A 102 -13.85 22.77 2.24
C SER A 102 -14.53 22.76 0.87
N PHE A 103 -13.96 22.02 -0.09
CA PHE A 103 -14.53 21.83 -1.44
C PHE A 103 -15.60 20.73 -1.52
N GLY A 104 -15.88 20.01 -0.44
CA GLY A 104 -16.74 18.81 -0.46
C GLY A 104 -15.93 17.53 -0.67
N GLU A 105 -16.52 16.55 -1.38
CA GLU A 105 -15.89 15.27 -1.73
C GLU A 105 -15.09 15.39 -3.03
N ALA A 106 -13.79 15.09 -3.00
CA ALA A 106 -12.94 15.08 -4.19
C ALA A 106 -13.04 13.77 -4.98
N MET A 107 -13.43 12.67 -4.34
CA MET A 107 -13.38 11.36 -4.96
C MET A 107 -14.53 11.12 -5.95
N PRO A 108 -14.26 10.51 -7.11
CA PRO A 108 -15.27 10.17 -8.10
C PRO A 108 -16.37 9.25 -7.55
N PRO A 109 -17.60 9.35 -8.08
CA PRO A 109 -18.63 8.35 -7.85
C PRO A 109 -18.13 6.96 -8.25
N GLN A 110 -18.38 5.97 -7.39
CA GLN A 110 -17.93 4.60 -7.60
C GLN A 110 -18.79 3.88 -8.63
N THR A 111 -18.19 2.97 -9.39
CA THR A 111 -18.92 2.10 -10.32
C THR A 111 -19.25 0.76 -9.66
N ALA A 112 -20.40 0.16 -10.02
CA ALA A 112 -20.79 -1.15 -9.49
C ALA A 112 -19.88 -2.30 -9.97
N LEU A 113 -19.12 -2.11 -11.05
CA LEU A 113 -18.16 -3.11 -11.58
C LEU A 113 -16.82 -3.09 -10.83
N ALA A 114 -16.45 -1.99 -10.18
CA ALA A 114 -15.18 -1.85 -9.48
C ALA A 114 -15.34 -0.99 -8.21
N PRO A 115 -16.32 -1.28 -7.33
CA PRO A 115 -16.67 -0.40 -6.23
C PRO A 115 -15.52 -0.27 -5.24
N PHE A 116 -14.98 0.93 -5.14
CA PHE A 116 -13.82 1.29 -4.33
C PHE A 116 -12.53 0.56 -4.76
N VAL A 117 -12.40 0.27 -6.07
CA VAL A 117 -11.22 -0.37 -6.67
C VAL A 117 -10.57 0.51 -7.73
N ASP A 118 -11.29 1.08 -8.71
CA ASP A 118 -10.68 1.93 -9.76
C ASP A 118 -10.75 3.43 -9.44
N GLU A 119 -11.81 3.82 -8.73
CA GLU A 119 -12.19 5.19 -8.38
C GLU A 119 -11.63 5.58 -7.00
N VAL A 120 -10.35 5.28 -6.78
CA VAL A 120 -9.63 5.39 -5.50
C VAL A 120 -8.19 5.85 -5.75
N TRP A 121 -7.48 6.32 -4.72
CA TRP A 121 -6.03 6.50 -4.78
C TRP A 121 -5.32 5.30 -4.16
N GLN A 122 -4.41 4.69 -4.92
CA GLN A 122 -3.76 3.43 -4.55
C GLN A 122 -2.41 3.26 -5.24
N MET A 123 -1.65 2.25 -4.81
CA MET A 123 -0.56 1.69 -5.60
C MET A 123 -1.07 0.67 -6.63
N VAL A 124 -0.47 0.69 -7.82
CA VAL A 124 -0.65 -0.35 -8.83
C VAL A 124 0.72 -0.79 -9.33
N ALA A 125 1.08 -2.05 -9.07
CA ALA A 125 2.30 -2.65 -9.59
C ALA A 125 2.00 -3.49 -10.84
N ILE A 126 2.99 -3.71 -11.70
CA ILE A 126 2.84 -4.53 -12.89
C ILE A 126 4.17 -5.15 -13.31
N ASN A 127 4.09 -6.35 -13.90
CA ASN A 127 5.08 -6.81 -14.86
C ASN A 127 4.46 -6.83 -16.27
N THR A 128 4.87 -5.90 -17.12
CA THR A 128 4.30 -5.74 -18.47
C THR A 128 4.65 -6.88 -19.42
N ASP A 129 5.71 -7.63 -19.13
CA ASP A 129 6.22 -8.71 -19.98
C ASP A 129 5.37 -9.98 -19.83
N LEU A 130 4.61 -10.07 -18.73
CA LEU A 130 3.66 -11.15 -18.46
C LEU A 130 2.27 -10.92 -19.08
N LEU A 131 2.00 -9.73 -19.63
CA LEU A 131 0.70 -9.42 -20.23
C LEU A 131 0.56 -10.07 -21.61
N ASP A 132 -0.52 -10.84 -21.79
CA ASP A 132 -0.95 -11.28 -23.11
C ASP A 132 -1.84 -10.23 -23.76
N ARG A 133 -1.25 -9.41 -24.63
CA ARG A 133 -1.97 -8.39 -25.41
C ARG A 133 -2.73 -9.03 -26.57
N MET A 134 -3.96 -8.57 -26.75
CA MET A 134 -4.91 -9.01 -27.77
C MET A 134 -5.27 -7.84 -28.70
N PRO A 135 -4.32 -7.31 -29.50
CA PRO A 135 -4.54 -6.12 -30.34
C PRO A 135 -5.68 -6.29 -31.35
N GLU A 136 -5.99 -7.52 -31.75
CA GLU A 136 -7.13 -7.87 -32.60
C GLU A 136 -8.50 -7.55 -31.96
N LEU A 137 -8.56 -7.44 -30.64
CA LEU A 137 -9.75 -7.02 -29.89
C LEU A 137 -9.68 -5.52 -29.48
N GLY A 138 -8.61 -4.82 -29.85
CA GLY A 138 -8.35 -3.42 -29.56
C GLY A 138 -6.93 -3.17 -29.04
N GLU A 139 -6.32 -2.04 -29.40
CA GLU A 139 -4.89 -1.75 -29.19
C GLU A 139 -4.37 -1.89 -27.75
N SER A 140 -5.26 -1.73 -26.76
CA SER A 140 -4.91 -1.82 -25.31
C SER A 140 -5.55 -3.02 -24.61
N ARG A 141 -6.22 -3.93 -25.34
CA ARG A 141 -6.84 -5.11 -24.73
C ARG A 141 -5.79 -6.12 -24.31
N ILE A 142 -6.00 -6.67 -23.11
CA ILE A 142 -5.24 -7.79 -22.56
C ILE A 142 -6.19 -8.94 -22.27
N ARG A 143 -5.66 -10.17 -22.26
CA ARG A 143 -6.37 -11.33 -21.74
C ARG A 143 -6.42 -11.26 -20.21
N GLU A 144 -7.62 -11.09 -19.67
CA GLU A 144 -7.85 -10.87 -18.23
C GLU A 144 -7.39 -12.06 -17.37
N GLU A 145 -7.38 -13.29 -17.90
CA GLU A 145 -6.89 -14.50 -17.22
C GLU A 145 -5.36 -14.56 -17.13
N SER A 146 -4.66 -13.66 -17.81
CA SER A 146 -3.20 -13.49 -17.72
C SER A 146 -2.81 -12.09 -17.26
N ASN A 147 -3.75 -11.41 -16.59
CA ASN A 147 -3.50 -10.09 -16.05
C ASN A 147 -2.35 -10.16 -15.02
N SER A 148 -1.44 -9.19 -15.08
CA SER A 148 -0.27 -9.06 -14.21
C SER A 148 -0.23 -7.72 -13.46
N TYR A 149 -1.26 -6.88 -13.62
CA TYR A 149 -1.47 -5.75 -12.72
C TYR A 149 -1.76 -6.27 -11.32
N ILE A 150 -1.21 -5.61 -10.31
CA ILE A 150 -1.44 -5.90 -8.89
C ILE A 150 -1.92 -4.61 -8.25
N HIS A 151 -3.20 -4.60 -7.86
CA HIS A 151 -3.87 -3.47 -7.24
C HIS A 151 -3.74 -3.56 -5.72
N GLN A 152 -3.45 -2.42 -5.09
CA GLN A 152 -3.55 -2.30 -3.64
C GLN A 152 -5.01 -2.36 -3.18
N SER A 153 -5.99 -1.86 -3.95
CA SER A 153 -7.37 -1.82 -3.49
C SER A 153 -8.04 -3.19 -3.46
N GLY A 154 -7.79 -4.06 -4.44
CA GLY A 154 -8.46 -5.37 -4.57
C GLY A 154 -8.88 -5.74 -6.00
N MET A 155 -9.93 -6.54 -6.11
CA MET A 155 -10.41 -7.16 -7.36
C MET A 155 -11.67 -6.51 -7.92
N TYR A 156 -11.79 -6.52 -9.25
CA TYR A 156 -13.01 -6.12 -9.95
C TYR A 156 -14.16 -7.10 -9.72
N VAL A 157 -15.37 -6.58 -9.77
CA VAL A 157 -16.61 -7.35 -9.65
C VAL A 157 -17.22 -7.53 -11.05
N GLY A 158 -17.65 -8.75 -11.36
CA GLY A 158 -18.48 -9.00 -12.54
C GLY A 158 -17.80 -8.76 -13.90
N LYS A 159 -16.46 -8.72 -13.96
CA LYS A 159 -15.73 -8.84 -15.23
C LYS A 159 -16.17 -10.10 -16.00
N GLN A 160 -16.21 -10.00 -17.32
CA GLN A 160 -16.54 -11.13 -18.20
C GLN A 160 -15.39 -12.14 -18.21
N GLN A 161 -15.36 -13.00 -17.19
CA GLN A 161 -14.45 -14.13 -17.04
C GLN A 161 -15.22 -15.31 -16.43
N THR A 162 -14.72 -16.53 -16.64
CA THR A 162 -15.25 -17.74 -16.00
C THR A 162 -15.28 -17.60 -14.48
N PHE A 163 -14.20 -17.05 -13.92
CA PHE A 163 -14.05 -16.78 -12.49
C PHE A 163 -13.98 -15.26 -12.29
N SER A 164 -15.06 -14.70 -11.73
CA SER A 164 -15.12 -13.30 -11.32
C SER A 164 -15.87 -13.15 -9.99
N PRO A 165 -15.39 -12.31 -9.05
CA PRO A 165 -16.11 -12.01 -7.82
C PRO A 165 -17.52 -11.51 -8.11
N LYS A 166 -18.47 -11.93 -7.27
CA LYS A 166 -19.86 -11.43 -7.30
C LYS A 166 -20.11 -10.29 -6.32
N VAL A 167 -19.20 -10.13 -5.36
CA VAL A 167 -19.17 -9.06 -4.37
C VAL A 167 -17.75 -8.49 -4.33
N PRO A 168 -17.56 -7.26 -3.83
CA PRO A 168 -16.24 -6.65 -3.76
C PRO A 168 -15.29 -7.49 -2.91
N PHE A 169 -14.08 -7.73 -3.42
CA PHE A 169 -13.01 -8.38 -2.70
C PHE A 169 -11.81 -7.43 -2.62
N TYR A 170 -11.61 -6.85 -1.43
CA TYR A 170 -10.51 -5.92 -1.18
C TYR A 170 -9.23 -6.68 -0.83
N ALA A 171 -8.08 -6.08 -1.15
CA ALA A 171 -6.79 -6.63 -0.74
C ALA A 171 -6.76 -6.84 0.78
N PRO A 172 -6.40 -8.04 1.27
CA PRO A 172 -6.40 -8.31 2.70
C PRO A 172 -5.51 -7.33 3.48
N LEU A 173 -6.10 -6.65 4.48
CA LEU A 173 -5.37 -5.85 5.46
C LEU A 173 -4.67 -6.78 6.45
N LEU A 174 -3.36 -6.65 6.57
CA LEU A 174 -2.54 -7.54 7.38
C LEU A 174 -2.15 -6.92 8.72
N THR A 175 -1.96 -5.60 8.75
CA THR A 175 -1.66 -4.82 9.94
C THR A 175 -1.94 -3.33 9.71
N ALA A 176 -2.20 -2.61 10.80
CA ALA A 176 -2.34 -1.17 10.83
C ALA A 176 -1.73 -0.60 12.13
N HIS A 177 -1.21 0.62 12.07
CA HIS A 177 -0.55 1.24 13.21
C HIS A 177 -0.82 2.75 13.22
N GLU A 178 -1.22 3.26 14.38
CA GLU A 178 -1.34 4.69 14.66
C GLU A 178 -0.14 5.13 15.51
N ASP A 179 0.53 6.19 15.08
CA ASP A 179 1.49 6.92 15.89
C ASP A 179 0.95 8.34 16.13
N ALA A 180 0.34 8.52 17.31
CA ALA A 180 -0.25 9.79 17.72
C ALA A 180 0.79 10.90 17.89
N ALA A 181 2.03 10.56 18.28
CA ALA A 181 3.10 11.54 18.47
C ALA A 181 3.61 12.05 17.11
N ALA A 182 3.73 11.16 16.13
CA ALA A 182 4.08 11.51 14.76
C ALA A 182 2.89 12.05 13.95
N ARG A 183 1.66 11.99 14.48
CA ARG A 183 0.39 12.28 13.79
C ARG A 183 0.26 11.48 12.49
N SER A 184 0.49 10.17 12.59
CA SER A 184 0.51 9.29 11.42
C SER A 184 -0.31 8.01 11.60
N TYR A 185 -0.76 7.47 10.48
CA TYR A 185 -1.46 6.20 10.38
C TYR A 185 -0.91 5.39 9.22
N ALA A 186 -0.49 4.16 9.49
CA ALA A 186 0.07 3.24 8.50
C ALA A 186 -0.76 1.97 8.38
N VAL A 187 -0.79 1.41 7.17
CA VAL A 187 -1.44 0.13 6.84
C VAL A 187 -0.54 -0.70 5.95
N MET A 188 -0.67 -2.02 6.03
CA MET A 188 -0.04 -2.95 5.09
C MET A 188 -1.04 -4.00 4.59
N ASN A 189 -1.01 -4.23 3.28
CA ASN A 189 -1.97 -5.05 2.57
C ASN A 189 -1.27 -6.04 1.64
N TRP A 190 -1.89 -7.19 1.44
CA TRP A 190 -1.50 -8.13 0.38
C TRP A 190 -2.15 -7.75 -0.95
N GLY A 191 -1.37 -7.21 -1.89
CA GLY A 191 -1.86 -6.78 -3.20
C GLY A 191 -2.57 -7.89 -3.96
N GLN A 192 -3.53 -7.52 -4.82
CA GLN A 192 -4.34 -8.49 -5.58
C GLN A 192 -4.26 -8.22 -7.08
N ILE A 193 -4.14 -9.28 -7.88
CA ILE A 193 -4.43 -9.15 -9.31
C ILE A 193 -5.93 -8.86 -9.45
N PRO A 194 -6.36 -7.86 -10.22
CA PRO A 194 -7.73 -7.39 -10.14
C PRO A 194 -8.74 -8.33 -10.81
N THR A 195 -8.25 -9.44 -11.38
CA THR A 195 -9.01 -10.52 -12.02
C THR A 195 -8.45 -11.87 -11.57
N ALA A 196 -9.25 -12.94 -11.71
CA ALA A 196 -8.70 -14.28 -11.57
C ALA A 196 -7.65 -14.47 -12.68
N SER A 197 -6.43 -14.87 -12.33
CA SER A 197 -5.28 -14.88 -13.25
C SER A 197 -4.42 -16.11 -13.05
N ILE A 198 -3.65 -16.48 -14.07
CA ILE A 198 -2.59 -17.50 -13.98
C ILE A 198 -1.32 -17.01 -13.31
N HIS A 199 -1.22 -15.69 -13.11
CA HIS A 199 -0.12 -15.06 -12.39
C HIS A 199 -0.51 -14.87 -10.92
N ARG A 200 0.49 -14.66 -10.05
CA ARG A 200 0.31 -14.49 -8.60
C ARG A 200 0.61 -13.05 -8.18
N SER A 201 -0.06 -12.56 -7.15
CA SER A 201 0.22 -11.24 -6.55
C SER A 201 1.09 -11.32 -5.31
N ASP A 202 2.29 -11.86 -5.44
CA ASP A 202 3.21 -12.01 -4.29
C ASP A 202 3.91 -10.66 -3.96
N VAL A 203 3.10 -9.66 -3.60
CA VAL A 203 3.51 -8.27 -3.30
C VAL A 203 2.82 -7.76 -2.04
N LEU A 204 3.59 -7.14 -1.13
CA LEU A 204 3.05 -6.38 -0.02
C LEU A 204 3.11 -4.89 -0.33
N PHE A 205 2.03 -4.21 -0.01
CA PHE A 205 1.89 -2.77 -0.11
C PHE A 205 1.76 -2.18 1.28
N ALA A 206 2.65 -1.26 1.67
CA ALA A 206 2.47 -0.44 2.86
C ALA A 206 2.24 1.03 2.48
N THR A 207 1.36 1.70 3.21
CA THR A 207 1.06 3.12 3.03
C THR A 207 0.98 3.79 4.39
N GLN A 208 1.70 4.90 4.58
CA GLN A 208 1.58 5.76 5.74
C GLN A 208 1.06 7.12 5.33
N PHE A 209 0.09 7.62 6.08
CA PHE A 209 -0.43 8.98 6.01
C PHE A 209 0.06 9.74 7.23
N ARG A 210 0.66 10.91 7.04
CA ARG A 210 1.11 11.77 8.14
C ARG A 210 0.57 13.18 7.96
N ASP A 211 -0.09 13.70 8.98
CA ASP A 211 -0.60 15.06 9.00
C ASP A 211 0.52 16.06 9.28
N LEU A 212 0.79 16.94 8.32
CA LEU A 212 1.78 18.01 8.46
C LEU A 212 1.15 19.36 8.81
N GLY A 213 -0.18 19.47 8.90
CA GLY A 213 -0.88 20.74 9.10
C GLY A 213 -1.08 21.54 7.81
N ALA A 214 -1.81 22.66 7.90
CA ALA A 214 -2.10 23.57 6.78
C ALA A 214 -2.78 22.88 5.56
N GLY A 215 -3.45 21.75 5.77
CA GLY A 215 -4.04 20.95 4.70
C GLY A 215 -3.04 20.06 3.94
N VAL A 216 -1.84 19.86 4.47
CA VAL A 216 -0.80 19.01 3.87
C VAL A 216 -0.79 17.63 4.54
N ILE A 217 -0.86 16.60 3.71
CA ILE A 217 -0.73 15.20 4.10
C ILE A 217 0.50 14.63 3.38
N GLU A 218 1.47 14.14 4.14
CA GLU A 218 2.54 13.31 3.59
C GLU A 218 2.03 11.89 3.39
N ILE A 219 2.36 11.29 2.24
CA ILE A 219 2.04 9.91 1.92
C ILE A 219 3.31 9.16 1.56
N SER A 220 3.65 8.16 2.36
CA SER A 220 4.79 7.28 2.13
C SER A 220 4.29 5.90 1.68
N TYR A 221 4.88 5.38 0.61
CA TYR A 221 4.56 4.11 -0.03
C TYR A 221 5.75 3.16 0.05
N LEU A 222 5.46 1.89 0.31
CA LEU A 222 6.42 0.80 0.20
C LEU A 222 5.79 -0.34 -0.60
N CYS A 223 6.49 -0.81 -1.63
CA CYS A 223 6.15 -2.01 -2.39
C CYS A 223 7.25 -3.06 -2.17
N PHE A 224 6.91 -4.18 -1.53
CA PHE A 224 7.83 -5.30 -1.35
C PHE A 224 7.44 -6.46 -2.27
N ASN A 225 8.33 -6.81 -3.20
CA ASN A 225 8.12 -7.93 -4.10
C ASN A 225 8.69 -9.21 -3.47
N PHE A 226 7.85 -10.07 -2.90
CA PHE A 226 8.27 -11.36 -2.34
C PHE A 226 8.01 -12.54 -3.29
N GLY A 227 7.61 -12.26 -4.53
CA GLY A 227 7.31 -13.23 -5.56
C GLY A 227 8.53 -13.83 -6.25
N SER A 228 8.32 -14.31 -7.47
CA SER A 228 9.33 -14.98 -8.30
C SER A 228 9.69 -14.24 -9.58
N PHE A 229 8.96 -13.17 -9.91
CA PHE A 229 9.19 -12.36 -11.10
C PHE A 229 9.43 -10.89 -10.73
N PRO A 230 10.22 -10.15 -11.51
CA PRO A 230 10.41 -8.71 -11.27
C PRO A 230 9.12 -7.94 -11.57
N LEU A 231 8.87 -6.87 -10.84
CA LEU A 231 7.91 -5.85 -11.25
C LEU A 231 8.66 -4.84 -12.11
N ASN A 232 8.07 -4.34 -13.20
CA ASN A 232 8.72 -3.38 -14.11
C ASN A 232 7.90 -2.10 -14.33
N GLY A 233 6.83 -1.91 -13.54
CA GLY A 233 6.09 -0.66 -13.44
C GLY A 233 5.41 -0.54 -12.09
N LEU A 234 5.35 0.69 -11.58
CA LEU A 234 4.67 1.01 -10.34
C LEU A 234 4.05 2.41 -10.41
N ASN A 235 2.73 2.49 -10.26
CA ASN A 235 1.98 3.73 -10.15
C ASN A 235 1.82 4.08 -8.66
N THR A 236 2.33 5.25 -8.25
CA THR A 236 2.41 5.69 -6.84
C THR A 236 2.14 7.21 -6.75
N PRO A 237 0.87 7.64 -6.79
CA PRO A 237 -0.34 6.83 -6.84
C PRO A 237 -0.89 6.66 -8.27
N TRP A 238 -1.76 5.67 -8.43
CA TRP A 238 -2.84 5.68 -9.41
C TRP A 238 -4.12 6.15 -8.70
N GLY A 239 -4.82 7.12 -9.27
CA GLY A 239 -6.12 7.56 -8.76
C GLY A 239 -6.67 8.73 -9.54
N GLY A 240 -7.31 9.67 -8.86
CA GLY A 240 -7.80 10.90 -9.47
C GLY A 240 -8.95 11.52 -8.70
N VAL A 241 -9.66 12.42 -9.35
CA VAL A 241 -10.68 13.26 -8.72
C VAL A 241 -11.95 13.36 -9.56
N ARG A 242 -13.05 13.77 -8.94
CA ARG A 242 -14.30 14.02 -9.64
C ARG A 242 -14.26 15.34 -10.39
N THR A 243 -14.50 15.27 -11.69
CA THR A 243 -14.43 16.41 -12.62
C THR A 243 -15.45 17.50 -12.29
N SER A 244 -16.57 17.16 -11.68
CA SER A 244 -17.61 18.11 -11.24
C SER A 244 -17.19 18.98 -10.06
N VAL A 245 -16.15 18.59 -9.30
CA VAL A 245 -15.56 19.40 -8.23
C VAL A 245 -14.29 20.10 -8.72
N PHE A 246 -13.47 19.38 -9.49
CA PHE A 246 -12.24 19.91 -10.08
C PHE A 246 -12.26 19.72 -11.59
N PRO A 247 -12.90 20.63 -12.34
CA PRO A 247 -13.00 20.55 -13.81
C PRO A 247 -11.67 20.84 -14.50
N GLU A 248 -10.73 21.45 -13.78
CA GLU A 248 -9.48 21.93 -14.34
C GLU A 248 -8.27 21.28 -13.68
N LEU A 249 -7.18 21.18 -14.44
CA LEU A 249 -5.90 20.64 -14.01
C LEU A 249 -4.80 21.64 -14.35
N VAL A 250 -3.80 21.70 -13.48
CA VAL A 250 -2.57 22.44 -13.71
C VAL A 250 -1.36 21.55 -13.53
N LEU A 251 -0.30 21.84 -14.28
CA LEU A 251 1.00 21.23 -14.11
C LEU A 251 2.04 22.33 -13.90
N SER A 252 2.86 22.14 -12.87
CA SER A 252 3.94 23.07 -12.54
C SER A 252 5.04 23.08 -13.59
N GLN A 253 5.61 24.25 -13.81
CA GLN A 253 6.74 24.49 -14.69
C GLN A 253 8.04 24.62 -13.88
N PRO A 254 9.21 24.34 -14.49
CA PRO A 254 10.49 24.45 -13.79
C PRO A 254 10.82 25.85 -13.25
N ASP A 255 10.25 26.90 -13.85
CA ASP A 255 10.42 28.30 -13.45
C ASP A 255 9.56 28.73 -12.24
N GLY A 256 8.79 27.80 -11.67
CA GLY A 256 7.91 28.04 -10.52
C GLY A 256 6.51 28.53 -10.89
N SER A 257 6.24 28.79 -12.17
CA SER A 257 4.88 29.00 -12.67
C SER A 257 4.13 27.67 -12.82
N TYR A 258 2.88 27.72 -13.24
CA TYR A 258 2.12 26.54 -13.64
C TYR A 258 1.28 26.84 -14.88
N GLY A 259 1.14 25.83 -15.72
CA GLY A 259 0.32 25.89 -16.94
C GLY A 259 -0.99 25.14 -16.76
N PHE A 260 -2.00 25.62 -17.47
CA PHE A 260 -3.25 24.88 -17.66
C PHE A 260 -3.02 23.57 -18.42
N SER A 261 -3.67 22.50 -17.99
CA SER A 261 -3.43 21.14 -18.49
C SER A 261 -4.73 20.33 -18.57
N THR A 262 -5.74 20.74 -19.35
CA THR A 262 -7.06 20.07 -19.38
C THR A 262 -7.51 19.57 -20.76
N PRO A 263 -8.31 18.50 -20.78
CA PRO A 263 -7.82 17.15 -20.55
C PRO A 263 -7.35 16.53 -21.87
N PHE A 264 -6.22 15.82 -21.81
CA PHE A 264 -5.90 14.76 -22.79
C PHE A 264 -6.52 13.46 -22.26
N SER A 265 -6.82 12.50 -23.13
CA SER A 265 -7.06 11.14 -22.65
C SER A 265 -5.75 10.57 -22.12
N ILE A 266 -5.72 9.94 -20.93
CA ILE A 266 -4.49 9.26 -20.46
C ILE A 266 -4.09 8.11 -21.42
N ALA A 267 -5.01 7.64 -22.25
CA ALA A 267 -4.76 6.66 -23.30
C ALA A 267 -4.15 7.26 -24.58
N GLU A 268 -4.12 8.59 -24.75
CA GLU A 268 -3.52 9.23 -25.92
C GLU A 268 -2.00 9.27 -25.84
N ARG A 269 -1.34 9.09 -27.00
CA ARG A 269 0.12 9.18 -27.10
C ARG A 269 0.57 10.60 -26.72
N GLY A 270 1.49 10.68 -25.76
CA GLY A 270 2.04 11.95 -25.31
C GLY A 270 1.19 12.68 -24.27
N SER A 271 0.25 12.00 -23.61
CA SER A 271 -0.46 12.50 -22.42
C SER A 271 0.46 12.58 -21.19
N TYR A 272 1.42 11.67 -21.09
CA TYR A 272 2.40 11.62 -20.01
C TYR A 272 3.48 12.70 -20.16
N ARG A 273 3.89 13.27 -19.02
CA ARG A 273 4.93 14.30 -18.89
C ARG A 273 6.01 13.80 -17.93
N ASP A 274 7.26 13.87 -18.38
CA ASP A 274 8.44 13.60 -17.55
C ASP A 274 8.49 14.55 -16.36
N ILE A 275 8.43 14.02 -15.13
CA ILE A 275 8.36 14.85 -13.92
C ILE A 275 9.65 15.64 -13.68
N GLY A 276 10.79 15.16 -14.20
CA GLY A 276 12.07 15.87 -14.17
C GLY A 276 12.06 17.18 -14.98
N LYS A 277 11.05 17.39 -15.84
CA LYS A 277 10.86 18.60 -16.65
C LYS A 277 9.77 19.52 -16.09
N THR A 278 9.34 19.31 -14.86
CA THR A 278 8.27 20.07 -14.20
C THR A 278 8.79 20.85 -12.99
N GLY A 279 7.89 21.58 -12.33
CA GLY A 279 8.12 22.13 -10.99
C GLY A 279 7.90 21.13 -9.85
N GLY A 280 7.70 19.84 -10.14
CA GLY A 280 7.57 18.77 -9.14
C GLY A 280 6.18 18.60 -8.52
N TRP A 281 5.16 19.27 -9.06
CA TRP A 281 3.78 19.13 -8.60
C TRP A 281 2.73 19.34 -9.71
N ALA A 282 1.53 18.84 -9.48
CA ALA A 282 0.33 19.09 -10.29
C ALA A 282 -0.86 19.32 -9.35
N ALA A 283 -1.95 19.91 -9.86
CA ALA A 283 -3.16 20.04 -9.06
C ALA A 283 -4.42 19.92 -9.92
N ALA A 284 -5.47 19.38 -9.32
CA ALA A 284 -6.83 19.54 -9.81
C ALA A 284 -7.46 20.75 -9.10
N THR A 285 -8.14 21.62 -9.83
CA THR A 285 -8.59 22.93 -9.36
C THR A 285 -9.98 23.28 -9.90
N GLN A 286 -10.71 24.07 -9.13
CA GLN A 286 -12.00 24.64 -9.56
C GLN A 286 -11.86 25.65 -10.68
N ASN A 287 -10.73 26.38 -10.73
CA ASN A 287 -10.44 27.40 -11.73
C ASN A 287 -8.94 27.72 -11.72
N ALA A 288 -8.23 27.30 -12.76
CA ALA A 288 -6.79 27.47 -12.91
C ALA A 288 -6.34 28.92 -13.08
N ALA A 289 -7.24 29.82 -13.48
CA ALA A 289 -6.97 31.26 -13.59
C ALA A 289 -7.13 32.00 -12.26
N ASN A 290 -7.65 31.36 -11.21
CA ASN A 290 -7.88 31.98 -9.91
C ASN A 290 -7.04 31.29 -8.81
N PRO A 291 -5.98 31.93 -8.31
CA PRO A 291 -5.18 31.39 -7.20
C PRO A 291 -5.97 31.10 -5.92
N ALA A 292 -7.13 31.74 -5.71
CA ALA A 292 -7.98 31.49 -4.55
C ALA A 292 -8.97 30.32 -4.76
N ALA A 293 -8.99 29.67 -5.93
CA ALA A 293 -9.87 28.55 -6.21
C ALA A 293 -9.46 27.30 -5.42
N PHE A 294 -10.43 26.56 -4.88
CA PHE A 294 -10.12 25.30 -4.20
C PHE A 294 -9.45 24.31 -5.15
N SER A 295 -8.46 23.60 -4.60
CA SER A 295 -7.58 22.71 -5.33
C SER A 295 -7.12 21.54 -4.46
N LEU A 296 -6.88 20.40 -5.11
CA LEU A 296 -6.17 19.25 -4.58
C LEU A 296 -4.85 19.13 -5.33
N GLY A 297 -3.76 19.40 -4.63
CA GLY A 297 -2.39 19.31 -5.14
C GLY A 297 -1.75 17.95 -4.86
N LEU A 298 -0.89 17.53 -5.79
CA LEU A 298 -0.02 16.38 -5.69
C LEU A 298 1.43 16.83 -5.92
N VAL A 299 2.24 16.77 -4.87
CA VAL A 299 3.68 17.09 -4.91
C VAL A 299 4.44 15.78 -5.02
N PHE A 300 4.96 15.51 -6.20
CA PHE A 300 5.62 14.24 -6.54
C PHE A 300 7.15 14.38 -6.72
N GLY A 301 7.69 15.58 -6.56
CA GLY A 301 9.12 15.87 -6.70
C GLY A 301 9.58 15.94 -8.16
N ARG A 302 10.85 16.25 -8.37
CA ARG A 302 11.52 16.01 -9.65
C ARG A 302 12.11 14.61 -9.70
N ASP A 303 12.32 14.10 -10.91
CA ASP A 303 12.99 12.81 -11.10
C ASP A 303 14.49 12.97 -10.78
N LEU A 304 14.85 12.72 -9.51
CA LEU A 304 16.21 12.89 -9.00
C LEU A 304 17.17 11.82 -9.52
N HIS A 305 16.65 10.66 -9.93
CA HIS A 305 17.45 9.47 -10.23
C HIS A 305 17.67 9.25 -11.73
N TRP A 306 16.79 9.77 -12.58
CA TRP A 306 16.78 9.44 -14.01
C TRP A 306 18.07 9.83 -14.74
N ALA A 307 18.71 10.95 -14.40
CA ALA A 307 19.95 11.36 -15.07
C ALA A 307 21.05 10.28 -14.95
N GLU A 308 21.21 9.72 -13.76
CA GLU A 308 22.18 8.63 -13.52
C GLU A 308 21.70 7.30 -14.13
N GLN A 309 20.41 6.98 -14.00
CA GLN A 309 19.83 5.75 -14.56
C GLN A 309 19.88 5.74 -16.09
N GLU A 310 19.69 6.87 -16.75
CA GLU A 310 19.87 7.02 -18.19
C GLU A 310 21.33 6.78 -18.60
N ARG A 311 22.29 7.28 -17.81
CA ARG A 311 23.72 7.03 -18.03
C ARG A 311 24.03 5.52 -17.95
N LEU A 312 23.54 4.84 -16.91
CA LEU A 312 23.68 3.39 -16.75
C LEU A 312 23.04 2.64 -17.93
N LYS A 313 21.82 3.01 -18.32
CA LYS A 313 21.10 2.43 -19.46
C LYS A 313 21.89 2.57 -20.78
N ARG A 314 22.42 3.76 -21.08
CA ARG A 314 23.24 3.99 -22.28
C ARG A 314 24.54 3.19 -22.26
N ALA A 315 25.13 3.01 -21.08
CA ALA A 315 26.30 2.17 -20.86
C ALA A 315 25.99 0.66 -20.79
N LYS A 316 24.72 0.25 -20.97
CA LYS A 316 24.25 -1.14 -20.81
C LYS A 316 24.62 -1.74 -19.45
N THR A 317 24.72 -0.90 -18.43
CA THR A 317 24.94 -1.29 -17.04
C THR A 317 23.56 -1.43 -16.37
N PRO A 318 23.34 -2.46 -15.53
CA PRO A 318 22.09 -2.60 -14.80
C PRO A 318 21.78 -1.35 -13.98
N GLY A 319 20.56 -0.85 -14.13
CA GLY A 319 19.96 0.19 -13.31
C GLY A 319 18.56 -0.24 -12.91
N PHE A 320 18.00 0.40 -11.89
CA PHE A 320 16.64 0.08 -11.42
C PHE A 320 15.57 0.84 -12.20
N GLN A 321 15.89 1.90 -12.93
CA GLN A 321 14.93 2.67 -13.73
C GLN A 321 15.21 2.51 -15.22
N HIS A 322 14.18 2.16 -16.00
CA HIS A 322 14.32 1.93 -17.44
C HIS A 322 13.75 3.06 -18.31
N SER A 323 13.00 3.98 -17.72
CA SER A 323 12.54 5.23 -18.33
C SER A 323 12.33 6.31 -17.26
N ALA A 324 12.31 7.59 -17.64
CA ALA A 324 11.91 8.68 -16.73
C ALA A 324 10.56 8.38 -16.07
N THR A 325 10.42 8.78 -14.81
CA THR A 325 9.14 8.81 -14.10
C THR A 325 8.25 9.87 -14.73
N VAL A 326 6.97 9.54 -14.90
CA VAL A 326 6.04 10.40 -15.63
C VAL A 326 4.78 10.67 -14.82
N TYR A 327 4.26 11.89 -14.95
CA TYR A 327 2.91 12.25 -14.52
C TYR A 327 1.97 12.20 -15.72
N GLY A 328 0.82 11.56 -15.55
CA GLY A 328 -0.26 11.55 -16.52
C GLY A 328 -1.56 11.95 -15.84
N ALA A 329 -2.39 12.71 -16.54
CA ALA A 329 -3.75 12.96 -16.09
C ALA A 329 -4.69 13.09 -17.28
N GLY A 330 -5.96 12.72 -17.10
CA GLY A 330 -6.91 12.74 -18.20
C GLY A 330 -8.27 12.16 -17.90
N ASP A 331 -9.21 12.42 -18.80
CA ASP A 331 -10.50 11.75 -18.80
C ASP A 331 -10.29 10.26 -19.02
N SER A 332 -10.82 9.46 -18.09
CA SER A 332 -10.61 8.02 -18.05
C SER A 332 -11.40 7.22 -19.08
N ARG A 333 -12.35 7.80 -19.84
CA ARG A 333 -13.18 7.07 -20.84
C ARG A 333 -14.19 7.99 -21.58
N HIS A 334 -13.73 8.92 -22.43
CA HIS A 334 -14.58 9.69 -23.36
C HIS A 334 -15.86 10.32 -22.76
N GLY A 335 -15.74 11.08 -21.67
CA GLY A 335 -16.69 12.14 -21.28
C GLY A 335 -17.90 11.73 -20.43
N ALA A 336 -18.17 10.43 -20.25
CA ALA A 336 -19.37 9.99 -19.52
C ALA A 336 -19.18 9.87 -17.99
N ARG A 337 -17.93 9.84 -17.51
CA ARG A 337 -17.61 9.59 -16.10
C ARG A 337 -17.20 10.88 -15.41
N ASP A 338 -17.74 11.12 -14.22
CA ASP A 338 -17.31 12.19 -13.32
C ASP A 338 -15.96 11.83 -12.65
N TYR A 339 -14.93 11.62 -13.47
CA TYR A 339 -13.62 11.14 -13.06
C TYR A 339 -12.50 11.58 -14.01
N THR A 340 -11.59 12.37 -13.47
CA THR A 340 -10.30 12.69 -14.07
C THR A 340 -9.22 11.87 -13.37
N VAL A 341 -8.61 10.93 -14.09
CA VAL A 341 -7.51 10.11 -13.58
C VAL A 341 -6.25 10.96 -13.46
N MET A 342 -5.46 10.67 -12.44
CA MET A 342 -4.14 11.19 -12.17
C MET A 342 -3.22 10.01 -11.82
N ASP A 343 -2.04 9.99 -12.41
CA ASP A 343 -1.07 8.91 -12.27
C ASP A 343 0.33 9.48 -12.16
N VAL A 344 1.11 9.00 -11.18
CA VAL A 344 2.56 9.13 -11.21
C VAL A 344 3.20 7.76 -11.43
N SER A 345 3.58 7.51 -12.67
CA SER A 345 4.08 6.22 -13.14
C SER A 345 5.60 6.14 -13.03
N SER A 346 6.06 5.35 -12.08
CA SER A 346 7.47 5.00 -11.90
C SER A 346 7.81 3.84 -12.84
N ARG A 347 8.76 4.07 -13.75
CA ARG A 347 9.22 3.08 -14.74
C ARG A 347 10.45 2.36 -14.20
N VAL A 348 10.22 1.64 -13.11
CA VAL A 348 11.24 1.01 -12.27
C VAL A 348 11.10 -0.50 -12.29
N THR A 349 12.23 -1.18 -12.11
CA THR A 349 12.33 -2.62 -11.92
C THR A 349 12.53 -2.91 -10.43
N ILE A 350 11.62 -3.69 -9.83
CA ILE A 350 11.69 -4.17 -8.45
C ILE A 350 11.93 -5.68 -8.50
N PRO A 351 13.17 -6.15 -8.29
CA PRO A 351 13.48 -7.57 -8.30
C PRO A 351 12.77 -8.35 -7.19
N PRO A 352 12.65 -9.69 -7.34
CA PRO A 352 12.23 -10.55 -6.24
C PRO A 352 13.11 -10.39 -4.99
N GLY A 353 12.45 -10.19 -3.85
CA GLY A 353 13.07 -9.98 -2.55
C GLY A 353 13.49 -8.54 -2.25
N GLU A 354 13.10 -7.57 -3.08
CA GLU A 354 13.49 -6.16 -2.89
C GLU A 354 12.28 -5.25 -2.66
N CYS A 355 12.55 -4.10 -2.05
CA CYS A 355 11.56 -3.07 -1.79
C CYS A 355 11.76 -1.84 -2.69
N PHE A 356 10.67 -1.17 -3.01
CA PHE A 356 10.67 0.17 -3.57
C PHE A 356 9.92 1.11 -2.64
N PHE A 357 10.55 2.24 -2.32
CA PHE A 357 9.99 3.29 -1.49
C PHE A 357 9.65 4.52 -2.32
N ARG A 358 8.58 5.23 -1.94
CA ARG A 358 8.27 6.57 -2.44
C ARG A 358 7.61 7.44 -1.39
N ARG A 359 7.99 8.71 -1.31
CA ARG A 359 7.27 9.77 -0.58
C ARG A 359 6.71 10.81 -1.53
N ILE A 360 5.46 11.21 -1.30
CA ILE A 360 4.80 12.33 -1.96
C ILE A 360 3.99 13.13 -0.94
N PHE A 361 3.47 14.28 -1.36
CA PHE A 361 2.56 15.08 -0.54
C PHE A 361 1.27 15.38 -1.27
N MET A 362 0.16 15.30 -0.54
CA MET A 362 -1.14 15.79 -0.97
C MET A 362 -1.41 17.12 -0.26
N VAL A 363 -1.85 18.13 -1.01
CA VAL A 363 -2.14 19.47 -0.47
C VAL A 363 -3.59 19.83 -0.76
N LEU A 364 -4.37 20.07 0.29
CA LEU A 364 -5.77 20.46 0.24
C LEU A 364 -5.89 21.94 0.62
N GLY A 365 -6.29 22.79 -0.33
CA GLY A 365 -6.36 24.23 -0.10
C GLY A 365 -6.81 25.02 -1.33
N THR A 366 -6.40 26.27 -1.41
CA THR A 366 -6.50 27.06 -2.64
C THR A 366 -5.32 26.77 -3.58
N LEU A 367 -5.45 27.09 -4.87
CA LEU A 367 -4.39 26.89 -5.85
C LEU A 367 -3.08 27.61 -5.48
N GLY A 368 -3.17 28.83 -4.95
CA GLY A 368 -2.02 29.59 -4.47
C GLY A 368 -1.31 28.90 -3.30
N GLU A 369 -2.08 28.35 -2.35
CA GLU A 369 -1.53 27.62 -1.21
C GLU A 369 -0.93 26.28 -1.62
N VAL A 370 -1.53 25.59 -2.59
CA VAL A 370 -0.95 24.40 -3.20
C VAL A 370 0.40 24.74 -3.82
N ALA A 371 0.49 25.79 -4.64
CA ALA A 371 1.74 26.22 -5.24
C ALA A 371 2.80 26.62 -4.18
N GLU A 372 2.39 27.27 -3.10
CA GLU A 372 3.28 27.66 -2.00
C GLU A 372 3.81 26.48 -1.19
N ALA A 373 2.94 25.59 -0.74
CA ALA A 373 3.33 24.37 -0.04
C ALA A 373 4.23 23.50 -0.92
N SER A 374 3.93 23.41 -2.21
CA SER A 374 4.72 22.61 -3.16
C SER A 374 6.17 23.11 -3.26
N ARG A 375 6.40 24.42 -3.27
CA ARG A 375 7.77 24.99 -3.25
C ARG A 375 8.55 24.63 -1.98
N GLN A 376 7.86 24.42 -0.86
CA GLN A 376 8.49 24.03 0.41
C GLN A 376 8.74 22.52 0.50
N LEU A 377 7.98 21.72 -0.25
CA LEU A 377 7.92 20.26 -0.08
C LEU A 377 8.56 19.46 -1.23
N GLU A 378 8.74 20.06 -2.41
CA GLU A 378 9.24 19.37 -3.61
C GLU A 378 10.54 18.61 -3.37
N SER A 379 11.49 19.21 -2.65
CA SER A 379 12.78 18.60 -2.34
C SER A 379 12.72 17.47 -1.30
N PHE A 380 11.56 17.25 -0.67
CA PHE A 380 11.33 16.19 0.31
C PHE A 380 10.56 15.00 -0.29
N ALA A 381 10.07 15.13 -1.52
CA ALA A 381 9.58 13.99 -2.27
C ALA A 381 10.79 13.18 -2.77
N ASP A 382 10.72 11.86 -2.63
CA ASP A 382 11.81 10.96 -3.00
C ASP A 382 11.26 9.59 -3.38
N TYR A 383 12.05 8.81 -4.10
CA TYR A 383 11.80 7.41 -4.36
C TYR A 383 13.09 6.67 -4.66
N HIS A 384 13.22 5.42 -4.24
CA HIS A 384 14.41 4.60 -4.52
C HIS A 384 14.10 3.12 -4.23
N LEU A 385 14.99 2.23 -4.69
CA LEU A 385 15.04 0.87 -4.12
C LEU A 385 15.52 0.96 -2.68
N MET A 386 14.75 0.40 -1.77
CA MET A 386 15.01 0.42 -0.34
C MET A 386 15.45 -0.97 0.10
N GLU A 387 16.48 -1.02 0.93
CA GLU A 387 17.03 -2.27 1.45
C GLU A 387 16.97 -2.26 2.98
N PHE A 388 16.40 -3.32 3.53
CA PHE A 388 16.50 -3.66 4.95
C PHE A 388 17.51 -4.80 5.08
N THR A 389 18.41 -4.69 6.05
CA THR A 389 19.43 -5.71 6.31
C THR A 389 19.12 -6.46 7.59
N GLU A 390 19.70 -7.66 7.74
CA GLU A 390 19.61 -8.41 9.00
C GLU A 390 20.26 -7.67 10.18
N ASN A 391 21.10 -6.66 9.91
CA ASN A 391 21.81 -5.89 10.92
C ASN A 391 21.00 -4.73 11.49
N ASP A 392 20.16 -4.10 10.68
CA ASP A 392 19.41 -2.88 11.01
C ASP A 392 17.92 -3.13 11.25
N THR A 393 17.44 -4.35 11.03
CA THR A 393 16.02 -4.68 11.16
C THR A 393 15.71 -5.21 12.56
N PRO A 394 14.79 -4.56 13.31
CA PRO A 394 14.36 -5.05 14.60
C PRO A 394 13.77 -6.45 14.55
N LEU A 395 13.93 -7.20 15.64
CA LEU A 395 13.34 -8.52 15.82
C LEU A 395 12.07 -8.45 16.68
N LEU A 396 10.98 -9.06 16.21
CA LEU A 396 9.72 -9.20 16.92
C LEU A 396 9.64 -10.57 17.60
N PRO A 397 9.27 -10.64 18.89
CA PRO A 397 9.07 -11.91 19.56
C PRO A 397 7.80 -12.62 19.05
N LEU A 398 7.89 -13.93 18.88
CA LEU A 398 6.75 -14.79 18.59
C LEU A 398 6.43 -15.65 19.79
N TYR A 399 5.16 -15.68 20.18
CA TYR A 399 4.64 -16.53 21.24
C TYR A 399 3.71 -17.60 20.68
N ALA A 400 3.62 -18.74 21.36
CA ALA A 400 2.68 -19.80 21.07
C ALA A 400 1.48 -19.71 22.03
N ARG A 401 0.28 -19.45 21.51
CA ARG A 401 -0.94 -19.32 22.31
C ARG A 401 -1.85 -20.54 22.13
N PRO A 402 -2.21 -21.25 23.20
CA PRO A 402 -3.25 -22.28 23.12
C PRO A 402 -4.62 -21.65 22.91
N MET A 403 -5.37 -22.19 21.97
CA MET A 403 -6.75 -21.84 21.68
C MET A 403 -7.71 -22.83 22.35
N GLU A 404 -8.97 -22.42 22.54
CA GLU A 404 -10.01 -23.28 23.15
C GLU A 404 -10.25 -24.58 22.37
N ASN A 405 -10.05 -24.56 21.05
CA ASN A 405 -10.17 -25.74 20.18
C ASN A 405 -8.97 -26.71 20.27
N GLY A 406 -8.02 -26.46 21.18
CA GLY A 406 -6.82 -27.26 21.36
C GLY A 406 -5.68 -26.96 20.37
N GLN A 407 -5.89 -26.06 19.40
CA GLN A 407 -4.84 -25.64 18.49
C GLN A 407 -3.88 -24.65 19.17
N ILE A 408 -2.59 -24.72 18.83
CA ILE A 408 -1.62 -23.68 19.16
C ILE A 408 -1.61 -22.67 18.01
N VAL A 409 -1.68 -21.37 18.31
CA VAL A 409 -1.67 -20.30 17.31
C VAL A 409 -0.54 -19.31 17.65
N PRO A 410 0.34 -18.99 16.69
CA PRO A 410 1.37 -17.99 16.90
C PRO A 410 0.79 -16.58 17.07
N SER A 411 1.41 -15.78 17.94
CA SER A 411 1.00 -14.41 18.26
C SER A 411 2.22 -13.52 18.51
N LEU A 412 2.13 -12.23 18.16
CA LEU A 412 3.12 -11.22 18.55
C LEU A 412 2.90 -10.71 19.98
N GLU A 413 1.71 -10.94 20.53
CA GLU A 413 1.37 -10.62 21.91
C GLU A 413 1.69 -11.79 22.84
N ALA A 414 2.37 -11.49 23.94
CA ALA A 414 2.65 -12.46 25.00
C ALA A 414 1.34 -12.95 25.65
N PRO A 415 1.11 -14.27 25.77
CA PRO A 415 -0.10 -14.81 26.39
C PRO A 415 -0.16 -14.60 27.91
N ALA A 416 0.98 -14.34 28.55
CA ALA A 416 1.13 -13.99 29.96
C ALA A 416 2.39 -13.11 30.14
N PRO A 417 2.49 -12.30 31.21
CA PRO A 417 3.63 -11.39 31.42
C PRO A 417 5.02 -12.07 31.48
N ASP A 418 5.07 -13.34 31.86
CA ASP A 418 6.26 -14.18 32.01
C ASP A 418 6.40 -15.21 30.89
N ALA A 419 5.58 -15.12 29.83
CA ALA A 419 5.66 -16.04 28.71
C ALA A 419 6.96 -15.83 27.92
N GLU A 420 7.69 -16.92 27.69
CA GLU A 420 8.88 -16.92 26.84
C GLU A 420 8.48 -17.01 25.36
N PRO A 421 9.13 -16.24 24.46
CA PRO A 421 8.91 -16.40 23.04
C PRO A 421 9.42 -17.78 22.57
N VAL A 422 8.78 -18.33 21.53
CA VAL A 422 9.22 -19.55 20.84
C VAL A 422 10.25 -19.26 19.74
N GLY A 423 10.39 -17.99 19.36
CA GLY A 423 11.36 -17.49 18.39
C GLY A 423 11.17 -16.00 18.12
N GLN A 424 11.95 -15.45 17.19
CA GLN A 424 11.88 -14.06 16.77
C GLN A 424 11.94 -13.92 15.25
N PHE A 425 11.27 -12.91 14.71
CA PHE A 425 11.19 -12.61 13.27
C PHE A 425 11.64 -11.19 12.97
N TYR A 426 12.05 -10.91 11.74
CA TYR A 426 12.30 -9.53 11.33
C TYR A 426 10.99 -8.73 11.28
N ALA A 427 11.03 -7.50 11.79
CA ALA A 427 9.90 -6.57 11.76
C ALA A 427 9.65 -5.99 10.35
N HIS A 428 10.68 -5.97 9.51
CA HIS A 428 10.67 -5.35 8.19
C HIS A 428 11.13 -6.35 7.12
N PRO A 429 10.80 -6.11 5.83
CA PRO A 429 11.16 -6.99 4.73
C PRO A 429 12.66 -6.91 4.42
N VAL A 430 13.47 -7.60 5.22
CA VAL A 430 14.89 -7.85 4.91
C VAL A 430 15.01 -8.39 3.50
N LYS A 431 16.07 -7.99 2.78
CA LYS A 431 16.29 -8.43 1.40
C LYS A 431 16.17 -9.96 1.25
N HIS A 432 15.37 -10.39 0.29
CA HIS A 432 15.02 -11.80 0.01
C HIS A 432 14.23 -12.54 1.09
N SER A 433 13.83 -11.88 2.19
CA SER A 433 12.95 -12.48 3.18
C SER A 433 11.58 -12.84 2.59
N LYS A 434 10.83 -13.67 3.31
CA LYS A 434 9.45 -14.02 3.01
C LYS A 434 8.54 -13.55 4.15
N PRO A 435 7.39 -12.93 3.83
CA PRO A 435 6.39 -12.62 4.84
C PRO A 435 5.79 -13.89 5.41
N LEU A 436 5.59 -13.93 6.73
CA LEU A 436 5.00 -15.06 7.43
C LEU A 436 3.55 -14.76 7.81
N PHE A 437 2.61 -15.41 7.13
CA PHE A 437 1.18 -15.19 7.30
C PHE A 437 0.58 -16.18 8.28
N LEU A 438 -0.29 -15.67 9.16
CA LEU A 438 -1.27 -16.49 9.85
C LEU A 438 -2.57 -16.48 9.03
N LEU A 439 -2.95 -17.65 8.53
CA LEU A 439 -4.15 -17.87 7.74
C LEU A 439 -5.16 -18.70 8.55
N GLN A 440 -6.44 -18.54 8.28
CA GLN A 440 -7.48 -19.41 8.82
C GLN A 440 -8.32 -19.98 7.67
N GLU A 441 -8.50 -21.31 7.67
CA GLU A 441 -9.42 -21.98 6.76
C GLU A 441 -10.86 -21.66 7.18
N ALA A 442 -11.65 -21.07 6.27
CA ALA A 442 -12.98 -20.59 6.61
C ALA A 442 -13.98 -21.71 6.91
N ALA A 443 -13.79 -22.90 6.30
CA ALA A 443 -14.70 -24.03 6.46
C ALA A 443 -14.54 -24.74 7.82
N THR A 444 -13.30 -24.84 8.32
CA THR A 444 -12.97 -25.62 9.53
C THR A 444 -12.62 -24.73 10.72
N GLY A 445 -12.22 -23.48 10.46
CA GLY A 445 -11.68 -22.56 11.47
C GLY A 445 -10.23 -22.86 11.86
N LEU A 446 -9.57 -23.82 11.21
CA LEU A 446 -8.18 -24.19 11.50
C LEU A 446 -7.22 -23.09 11.05
N TYR A 447 -6.22 -22.82 11.90
CA TYR A 447 -5.15 -21.88 11.59
C TYR A 447 -3.99 -22.57 10.88
N HIS A 448 -3.37 -21.87 9.94
CA HIS A 448 -2.22 -22.31 9.17
C HIS A 448 -1.15 -21.21 9.19
N LEU A 449 0.11 -21.63 9.23
CA LEU A 449 1.25 -20.75 9.08
C LEU A 449 1.86 -20.97 7.70
N SER A 450 2.14 -19.90 6.94
CA SER A 450 2.71 -20.05 5.60
C SER A 450 3.41 -18.78 5.12
N THR A 451 4.34 -18.94 4.19
CA THR A 451 4.87 -17.85 3.36
C THR A 451 4.14 -17.73 2.01
N ASP A 452 3.17 -18.61 1.74
CA ASP A 452 2.26 -18.54 0.60
C ASP A 452 0.90 -17.98 1.04
N PRO A 453 0.57 -16.70 0.74
CA PRO A 453 -0.72 -16.13 1.12
C PRO A 453 -1.89 -16.73 0.34
N ALA A 454 -1.62 -17.44 -0.76
CA ALA A 454 -2.61 -18.14 -1.59
C ALA A 454 -2.72 -19.64 -1.25
N LEU A 455 -2.12 -20.10 -0.13
CA LEU A 455 -2.09 -21.51 0.29
C LEU A 455 -3.46 -22.21 0.16
N LEU A 456 -4.51 -21.61 0.70
CA LEU A 456 -5.86 -22.20 0.76
C LEU A 456 -6.79 -21.70 -0.38
N ASN A 457 -6.26 -20.89 -1.30
CA ASN A 457 -7.05 -20.35 -2.39
C ASN A 457 -7.44 -21.46 -3.38
N ARG A 458 -8.62 -21.32 -4.00
CA ARG A 458 -9.04 -22.21 -5.08
C ARG A 458 -8.13 -22.01 -6.29
N LYS A 459 -7.70 -23.11 -6.89
CA LYS A 459 -6.90 -23.16 -8.10
C LYS A 459 -7.64 -23.99 -9.13
N GLU A 460 -7.80 -23.44 -10.32
CA GLU A 460 -8.54 -24.08 -11.42
C GLU A 460 -7.63 -24.31 -12.60
N LEU A 461 -7.73 -25.47 -13.26
CA LEU A 461 -6.93 -25.73 -14.45
C LEU A 461 -7.27 -24.68 -15.52
N PHE A 462 -6.22 -24.05 -16.05
CA PHE A 462 -6.37 -23.04 -17.08
C PHE A 462 -6.17 -23.67 -18.45
N ALA A 463 -7.18 -23.58 -19.31
CA ALA A 463 -7.09 -24.06 -20.67
C ALA A 463 -6.16 -23.15 -21.49
N ASN A 464 -5.10 -23.72 -22.07
CA ASN A 464 -4.14 -22.98 -22.88
C ASN A 464 -4.85 -22.34 -24.09
N PRO A 465 -4.86 -20.99 -24.23
CA PRO A 465 -5.49 -20.31 -25.37
C PRO A 465 -4.70 -20.50 -26.67
N TYR A 466 -3.49 -21.06 -26.59
CA TYR A 466 -2.60 -21.35 -27.72
C TYR A 466 -2.32 -22.85 -27.78
N PRO A 467 -3.29 -23.69 -28.17
CA PRO A 467 -3.16 -25.15 -28.11
C PRO A 467 -2.17 -25.74 -29.12
N ASP A 468 -1.81 -24.98 -30.16
CA ASP A 468 -0.78 -25.38 -31.13
C ASP A 468 0.61 -25.21 -30.51
N GLU A 469 1.34 -26.32 -30.35
CA GLU A 469 2.70 -26.35 -29.79
C GLU A 469 3.71 -25.49 -30.56
N SER A 470 3.45 -25.21 -31.84
CA SER A 470 4.30 -24.32 -32.66
C SER A 470 4.07 -22.83 -32.37
N HIS A 471 2.99 -22.47 -31.68
CA HIS A 471 2.70 -21.08 -31.36
C HIS A 471 3.72 -20.53 -30.35
N PRO A 472 4.34 -19.36 -30.57
CA PRO A 472 5.41 -18.85 -29.69
C PRO A 472 5.03 -18.66 -28.22
N LYS A 473 3.73 -18.50 -27.93
CA LYS A 473 3.19 -18.35 -26.58
C LYS A 473 2.72 -19.66 -25.93
N HIS A 474 2.68 -20.78 -26.66
CA HIS A 474 2.14 -22.06 -26.16
C HIS A 474 2.77 -22.45 -24.81
N ALA A 475 4.10 -22.49 -24.75
CA ALA A 475 4.83 -22.90 -23.55
C ALA A 475 4.58 -22.00 -22.33
N ALA A 476 4.29 -20.70 -22.52
CA ALA A 476 4.02 -19.79 -21.41
C ALA A 476 2.67 -20.06 -20.71
N PHE A 477 1.75 -20.70 -21.44
CA PHE A 477 0.37 -20.96 -21.03
C PHE A 477 0.07 -22.45 -20.77
N GLU A 478 1.04 -23.32 -21.03
CA GLU A 478 0.91 -24.76 -20.83
C GLU A 478 0.92 -25.12 -19.34
N ASN A 479 0.05 -26.06 -18.94
CA ASN A 479 -0.06 -26.57 -17.56
C ASN A 479 -0.23 -25.49 -16.48
N ARG A 480 -0.93 -24.39 -16.79
CA ARG A 480 -1.19 -23.32 -15.84
C ARG A 480 -2.46 -23.58 -15.02
N VAL A 481 -2.50 -22.98 -13.84
CA VAL A 481 -3.71 -22.86 -13.03
C VAL A 481 -4.07 -21.39 -12.88
N GLN A 482 -5.36 -21.10 -12.79
CA GLN A 482 -5.91 -19.80 -12.48
C GLN A 482 -6.23 -19.71 -10.98
N TYR A 483 -5.77 -18.64 -10.32
CA TYR A 483 -5.98 -18.40 -8.90
C TYR A 483 -7.30 -17.66 -8.68
N VAL A 484 -8.17 -18.23 -7.83
CA VAL A 484 -9.50 -17.70 -7.51
C VAL A 484 -9.51 -17.25 -6.03
N ASN A 485 -8.91 -16.08 -5.78
CA ASN A 485 -8.57 -15.60 -4.43
C ASN A 485 -9.78 -15.22 -3.55
N TYR A 486 -10.95 -14.96 -4.15
CA TYR A 486 -12.07 -14.28 -3.52
C TYR A 486 -13.21 -15.19 -3.03
N GLU A 487 -13.08 -16.52 -3.14
CA GLU A 487 -14.14 -17.47 -2.73
C GLU A 487 -14.24 -17.67 -1.20
N GLY A 488 -13.48 -16.91 -0.41
CA GLY A 488 -13.59 -16.92 1.04
C GLY A 488 -13.15 -18.22 1.70
N ARG A 489 -12.36 -19.07 1.02
CA ARG A 489 -11.72 -20.27 1.62
C ARG A 489 -10.67 -19.89 2.67
N THR A 490 -10.02 -18.75 2.45
CA THR A 490 -8.93 -18.23 3.28
C THR A 490 -9.38 -16.95 3.98
N LYS A 491 -9.13 -16.85 5.28
CA LYS A 491 -9.09 -15.58 6.01
C LYS A 491 -7.64 -15.26 6.33
N SER A 492 -7.13 -14.13 5.84
CA SER A 492 -5.82 -13.62 6.26
C SER A 492 -5.99 -12.96 7.63
N ILE A 493 -5.41 -13.55 8.67
CA ILE A 493 -5.61 -13.12 10.06
C ILE A 493 -4.62 -12.02 10.43
N SER A 494 -3.34 -12.23 10.12
CA SER A 494 -2.27 -11.26 10.37
C SER A 494 -1.01 -11.60 9.59
N LEU A 495 -0.15 -10.60 9.41
CA LEU A 495 1.27 -10.79 9.15
C LEU A 495 1.99 -10.87 10.51
N LEU A 496 2.88 -11.85 10.67
CA LEU A 496 3.64 -12.05 11.92
C LEU A 496 5.06 -11.49 11.85
N GLY A 497 5.53 -11.11 10.67
CA GLY A 497 6.90 -10.67 10.43
C GLY A 497 7.49 -11.32 9.19
N PHE A 498 8.80 -11.26 9.09
CA PHE A 498 9.56 -11.75 7.95
C PHE A 498 10.57 -12.81 8.39
N VAL A 499 10.67 -13.87 7.58
CA VAL A 499 11.57 -15.00 7.77
C VAL A 499 12.56 -15.05 6.62
N ILE A 500 13.81 -15.44 6.88
CA ILE A 500 14.84 -15.44 5.85
C ILE A 500 15.01 -16.85 5.27
N PRO A 501 15.04 -17.02 3.93
CA PRO A 501 15.44 -18.29 3.33
C PRO A 501 16.87 -18.66 3.75
N ARG A 502 17.10 -19.94 4.03
CA ARG A 502 18.39 -20.46 4.52
C ARG A 502 19.56 -20.08 3.63
N GLU A 503 19.37 -20.16 2.32
CA GLU A 503 20.37 -19.83 1.31
C GLU A 503 20.65 -18.32 1.16
N LYS A 504 19.90 -17.47 1.87
CA LYS A 504 20.01 -16.01 1.87
C LYS A 504 20.43 -15.42 3.20
N ALA A 505 20.45 -16.22 4.26
CA ALA A 505 20.74 -15.75 5.62
C ALA A 505 22.23 -15.47 5.83
N ASP A 506 22.52 -14.41 6.59
CA ASP A 506 23.84 -14.12 7.12
C ASP A 506 24.13 -15.00 8.35
N GLU A 507 24.72 -16.18 8.11
CA GLU A 507 25.06 -17.16 9.15
C GLU A 507 25.97 -16.60 10.26
N GLN A 508 26.61 -15.45 10.08
CA GLN A 508 27.46 -14.83 11.09
C GLN A 508 26.68 -14.04 12.14
N ARG A 509 25.42 -13.67 11.86
CA ARG A 509 24.66 -12.71 12.67
C ARG A 509 23.83 -13.37 13.77
N HIS A 510 23.01 -14.34 13.42
CA HIS A 510 22.09 -15.00 14.34
C HIS A 510 22.34 -16.49 14.42
N ARG A 511 22.07 -17.09 15.58
CA ARG A 511 21.97 -18.55 15.67
C ARG A 511 20.63 -19.03 15.16
N TYR A 512 20.46 -19.07 13.85
CA TYR A 512 19.18 -19.44 13.28
C TYR A 512 18.72 -20.85 13.66
N ARG A 513 17.39 -21.01 13.70
CA ARG A 513 16.72 -22.31 13.71
C ARG A 513 15.72 -22.32 12.57
N SER A 514 15.48 -23.50 12.00
CA SER A 514 14.41 -23.63 11.02
C SER A 514 13.05 -23.59 11.70
N ILE A 515 12.04 -23.04 11.02
CA ILE A 515 10.65 -23.05 11.51
C ILE A 515 10.19 -24.48 11.82
N GLY A 516 10.53 -25.43 10.95
CA GLY A 516 10.20 -26.85 11.12
C GLY A 516 10.79 -27.51 12.37
N SER A 517 11.86 -26.94 12.95
CA SER A 517 12.45 -27.44 14.20
C SER A 517 11.71 -26.99 15.46
N ILE A 518 10.81 -26.01 15.34
CA ILE A 518 10.08 -25.43 16.46
C ILE A 518 8.79 -26.20 16.62
N ARG A 519 8.75 -27.08 17.62
CA ARG A 519 7.62 -28.01 17.86
C ARG A 519 6.25 -27.32 17.85
N ALA A 520 6.15 -26.10 18.37
CA ALA A 520 4.90 -25.34 18.41
C ALA A 520 4.41 -24.86 17.04
N LEU A 521 5.32 -24.72 16.06
CA LEU A 521 5.02 -24.21 14.72
C LEU A 521 5.03 -25.29 13.64
N ALA A 522 5.81 -26.35 13.83
CA ALA A 522 6.05 -27.39 12.83
C ALA A 522 4.75 -28.04 12.32
N GLY A 523 3.78 -28.29 13.20
CA GLY A 523 2.48 -28.85 12.82
C GLY A 523 1.50 -27.87 12.16
N LEU A 524 1.79 -26.56 12.22
CA LEU A 524 0.97 -25.50 11.65
C LEU A 524 1.47 -25.04 10.29
N PHE A 525 2.78 -25.17 10.05
CA PHE A 525 3.40 -24.64 8.85
C PHE A 525 3.04 -25.46 7.61
N GLN A 526 2.66 -24.78 6.54
CA GLN A 526 2.45 -25.37 5.22
C GLN A 526 3.14 -24.51 4.17
N ALA A 527 3.96 -25.13 3.33
CA ALA A 527 4.77 -24.44 2.33
C ALA A 527 3.92 -23.83 1.20
N GLY A 528 2.83 -24.48 0.82
CA GLY A 528 2.08 -24.11 -0.39
C GLY A 528 2.95 -24.22 -1.64
N GLU A 529 2.98 -23.18 -2.46
CA GLU A 529 3.91 -23.01 -3.59
C GLU A 529 5.14 -22.16 -3.24
N SER A 530 5.46 -22.09 -1.94
CA SER A 530 6.63 -21.40 -1.40
C SER A 530 7.63 -22.38 -0.78
N LEU A 531 8.61 -21.86 -0.06
CA LEU A 531 9.66 -22.63 0.62
C LEU A 531 9.10 -23.49 1.76
N ALA A 532 9.74 -24.63 2.00
CA ALA A 532 9.41 -25.52 3.11
C ALA A 532 9.88 -24.96 4.46
N ALA A 533 9.31 -25.47 5.55
CA ALA A 533 9.57 -24.98 6.91
C ALA A 533 11.04 -25.15 7.34
N ASP A 534 11.76 -26.12 6.77
CA ASP A 534 13.17 -26.41 7.03
C ASP A 534 14.15 -25.51 6.24
N GLU A 535 13.64 -24.89 5.18
CA GLU A 535 14.34 -23.91 4.33
C GLU A 535 14.20 -22.48 4.87
N LEU A 536 13.31 -22.24 5.83
CA LEU A 536 13.05 -20.92 6.40
C LEU A 536 13.62 -20.79 7.81
N LEU A 537 14.36 -19.71 8.03
CA LEU A 537 15.12 -19.46 9.25
C LEU A 537 14.51 -18.33 10.08
N ILE A 538 14.64 -18.49 11.39
CA ILE A 538 14.22 -17.52 12.40
C ILE A 538 15.26 -17.43 13.50
N SER A 539 15.29 -16.31 14.22
CA SER A 539 16.18 -16.14 15.37
C SER A 539 15.59 -16.80 16.63
N PRO A 540 16.44 -17.39 17.50
CA PRO A 540 15.99 -18.05 18.72
C PRO A 540 15.60 -17.01 19.77
N PRO A 541 14.81 -17.38 20.79
CA PRO A 541 14.45 -16.47 21.89
C PRO A 541 15.68 -15.90 22.60
N GLY A 542 15.63 -14.62 22.96
CA GLY A 542 16.63 -13.98 23.82
C GLY A 542 17.92 -13.55 23.13
N GLU A 543 18.00 -13.59 21.79
CA GLU A 543 19.04 -12.85 21.07
C GLU A 543 18.67 -11.36 21.04
N THR A 544 19.16 -10.60 22.01
CA THR A 544 19.32 -9.14 21.85
C THR A 544 20.57 -8.88 21.02
N GLU A 545 20.52 -7.90 20.12
CA GLU A 545 21.63 -7.40 19.28
C GLU A 545 23.00 -7.79 19.83
N SER A 546 23.59 -8.85 19.29
CA SER A 546 24.99 -9.11 19.58
C SER A 546 25.80 -8.08 18.80
N ALA A 547 26.69 -7.34 19.48
CA ALA A 547 27.69 -6.54 18.80
C ALA A 547 28.44 -7.46 17.80
N PRO A 548 28.78 -6.97 16.59
CA PRO A 548 29.43 -7.80 15.58
C PRO A 548 30.66 -8.48 16.17
N ARG A 549 30.78 -9.80 15.97
CA ARG A 549 31.99 -10.54 16.35
C ARG A 549 33.14 -9.98 15.51
N GLN A 550 34.12 -9.37 16.18
CA GLN A 550 35.36 -8.90 15.58
C GLN A 550 36.17 -10.04 14.98
#